data_AF-A0A852THM9-F1
#
_entry.id   AF-A0A852THM9-F1
#
_cell.length_a   1.000
_cell.length_b   1.000
_cell.length_c   1.000
_cell.angle_alpha   90.00
_cell.angle_beta   90.00
_cell.angle_gamma   90.00
#
_symmetry.space_group_name_H-M   'P 1'
#
loop_
_entity.id
_entity.type
_entity.pdbx_description
1 polymer ?
#
loop_
_entity_poly.entity_id
_entity_poly.type
_entity_poly.pdbx_seq_one_letter_code
_entity_poly.pdbx_strand_id
1 'polypeptide(L)'
;MYYHLFAALLFFGISLTIPTIPETYMVAVLLSGFIALLIFLKNLYQQVNNKFLIQARKAETENSINLSSFTGTFVMIRNEESPLSDEFTFMIFHDGSIEIPLFCRNHCVIQKAAHSKNELIVYYKDYILINVEEIEKTPNR
;
A
#
# COMPACT_ATOMS: atom_id res chain seq x y z
N MET A 1 -6.17 18.98 0.85
CA MET A 1 -4.86 18.55 0.33
C MET A 1 -4.15 19.67 -0.43
N TYR A 2 -4.59 20.06 -1.64
CA TYR A 2 -3.89 21.07 -2.46
C TYR A 2 -3.71 22.44 -1.81
N TYR A 3 -4.67 22.89 -0.99
CA TYR A 3 -4.54 24.13 -0.23
C TYR A 3 -3.38 24.14 0.76
N HIS A 4 -3.03 23.00 1.37
CA HIS A 4 -1.90 22.90 2.30
C HIS A 4 -0.56 22.91 1.56
N LEU A 5 -0.48 22.27 0.39
CA LEU A 5 0.69 22.37 -0.48
C LEU A 5 0.89 23.81 -0.97
N PHE A 6 -0.18 24.45 -1.42
CA PHE A 6 -0.15 25.86 -1.82
C PHE A 6 0.31 26.76 -0.67
N ALA A 7 -0.23 26.57 0.54
CA ALA A 7 0.19 27.32 1.73
C ALA A 7 1.66 27.10 2.07
N ALA A 8 2.15 25.85 2.00
CA ALA A 8 3.57 25.55 2.23
C ALA A 8 4.47 26.26 1.23
N LEU A 9 4.13 26.20 -0.07
CA LEU A 9 4.86 26.89 -1.13
C LEU A 9 4.82 28.41 -0.95
N LEU A 10 3.69 28.96 -0.52
CA LEU A 10 3.54 30.38 -0.25
C LEU A 10 4.43 30.83 0.92
N PHE A 11 4.43 30.12 2.04
CA PHE A 11 5.28 30.45 3.19
C PHE A 11 6.77 30.32 2.86
N PHE A 12 7.18 29.25 2.17
CA PHE A 12 8.57 29.10 1.75
C PHE A 12 8.97 30.16 0.71
N GLY A 13 8.08 30.48 -0.24
CA GLY A 13 8.29 31.56 -1.20
C GLY A 13 8.50 32.91 -0.51
N ILE A 14 7.67 33.26 0.46
CA ILE A 14 7.81 34.50 1.26
C ILE A 14 9.16 34.51 2.00
N SER A 15 9.56 33.40 2.62
CA SER A 15 10.83 33.32 3.36
C SER A 15 12.07 33.50 2.48
N LEU A 16 12.00 33.11 1.20
CA LEU A 16 13.12 33.20 0.27
C LEU A 16 13.21 34.54 -0.46
N THR A 17 12.08 35.26 -0.57
CA THR A 17 11.97 36.43 -1.47
C THR A 17 11.96 37.77 -0.76
N ILE A 18 11.67 37.81 0.55
CA ILE A 18 11.61 39.07 1.30
C ILE A 18 12.85 39.20 2.20
N PRO A 19 13.88 39.96 1.78
CA PRO A 19 15.16 40.07 2.49
C PRO A 19 15.08 40.87 3.82
N THR A 20 13.93 41.48 4.13
CA THR A 20 13.74 42.39 5.27
C THR A 20 12.80 41.86 6.36
N ILE A 21 12.48 40.56 6.36
CA ILE A 21 11.67 39.97 7.44
C ILE A 21 12.51 39.93 8.72
N PRO A 22 12.05 40.50 9.85
CA PRO A 22 12.75 40.36 11.13
C PRO A 22 12.87 38.89 11.53
N GLU A 23 13.98 38.49 12.13
CA GLU A 23 14.32 37.07 12.37
C GLU A 23 13.20 36.28 13.07
N THR A 24 12.52 36.89 14.04
CA THR A 24 11.38 36.27 14.76
C THR A 24 10.23 35.90 13.83
N TYR A 25 9.90 36.76 12.86
CA TYR A 25 8.87 36.49 11.86
C TYR A 25 9.34 35.51 10.80
N MET A 26 10.63 35.51 10.45
CA MET A 26 11.21 34.57 9.49
C MET A 26 11.09 33.13 10.01
N VAL A 27 11.42 32.91 11.28
CA VAL A 27 11.26 31.61 11.95
C VAL A 27 9.79 31.17 11.96
N ALA A 28 8.86 32.08 12.30
CA ALA A 28 7.43 31.78 12.30
C ALA A 28 6.90 31.40 10.90
N VAL A 29 7.35 32.09 9.84
CA VAL A 29 6.97 31.80 8.45
C VAL A 29 7.49 30.43 8.01
N LEU A 30 8.76 30.11 8.31
CA LEU A 30 9.36 28.80 8.01
C LEU A 30 8.63 27.67 8.73
N LEU A 31 8.34 27.83 10.02
CA LEU A 31 7.59 26.86 10.81
C LEU A 31 6.17 26.66 10.26
N SER A 32 5.50 27.74 9.87
CA SER A 32 4.16 27.67 9.27
C SER A 32 4.15 26.90 7.94
N GLY A 33 5.17 27.15 7.09
CA GLY A 33 5.36 26.39 5.85
C GLY A 33 5.61 24.91 6.10
N PHE A 34 6.44 24.58 7.10
CA PHE A 34 6.72 23.20 7.49
C PHE A 34 5.48 22.48 8.03
N ILE A 35 4.71 23.13 8.91
CA ILE A 35 3.44 22.57 9.43
C ILE A 35 2.46 22.32 8.29
N ALA A 36 2.32 23.27 7.36
CA ALA A 36 1.45 23.10 6.19
C ALA A 36 1.88 21.91 5.33
N LEU A 37 3.19 21.73 5.13
CA LEU A 37 3.75 20.58 4.40
C LEU A 37 3.45 19.25 5.12
N LEU A 38 3.61 19.17 6.45
CA LEU A 38 3.28 17.97 7.22
C LEU A 38 1.79 17.61 7.11
N ILE A 39 0.90 18.60 7.18
CA ILE A 39 -0.55 18.39 7.00
C ILE A 39 -0.85 17.92 5.57
N PHE A 40 -0.17 18.47 4.57
CA PHE A 40 -0.28 17.98 3.19
C PHE A 40 0.14 16.51 3.08
N LEU A 41 1.31 16.13 3.60
CA LEU A 41 1.83 14.77 3.56
C LEU A 41 0.88 13.79 4.27
N LYS A 42 0.36 14.15 5.44
CA LYS A 42 -0.65 13.37 6.15
C LYS A 42 -1.90 13.13 5.30
N ASN A 43 -2.44 14.19 4.68
CA ASN A 43 -3.63 14.09 3.84
C ASN A 43 -3.37 13.25 2.57
N LEU A 44 -2.19 13.40 1.97
CA LEU A 44 -1.79 12.62 0.80
C LEU A 44 -1.71 11.14 1.15
N TYR A 45 -1.06 10.80 2.26
CA TYR A 45 -0.97 9.44 2.78
C TYR A 45 -2.37 8.83 3.01
N GLN A 46 -3.25 9.55 3.70
CA GLN A 46 -4.63 9.10 3.92
C GLN A 46 -5.40 8.90 2.60
N GLN A 47 -5.19 9.77 1.62
CA GLN A 47 -5.85 9.64 0.32
C GLN A 47 -5.34 8.40 -0.45
N VAL A 48 -4.04 8.13 -0.42
CA VAL A 48 -3.45 6.93 -1.04
C VAL A 48 -4.01 5.68 -0.39
N ASN A 49 -4.02 5.61 0.95
CA ASN A 49 -4.57 4.46 1.68
C ASN A 49 -6.06 4.23 1.37
N ASN A 50 -6.86 5.30 1.36
CA ASN A 50 -8.29 5.20 1.03
C ASN A 50 -8.51 4.72 -0.41
N LYS A 51 -7.72 5.21 -1.37
CA LYS A 51 -7.80 4.75 -2.76
C LYS A 51 -7.45 3.27 -2.88
N PHE A 52 -6.39 2.83 -2.20
CA PHE A 52 -5.96 1.44 -2.20
C PHE A 52 -7.02 0.52 -1.56
N LEU A 53 -7.62 0.93 -0.43
CA LEU A 53 -8.74 0.22 0.20
C LEU A 53 -9.96 0.08 -0.72
N ILE A 54 -10.28 1.13 -1.48
CA ILE A 54 -11.37 1.10 -2.46
C ILE A 54 -11.01 0.14 -3.62
N GLN A 55 -9.76 0.15 -4.09
CA GLN A 55 -9.30 -0.78 -5.13
C GLN A 55 -9.39 -2.23 -4.65
N ALA A 56 -8.96 -2.52 -3.41
CA ALA A 56 -9.08 -3.84 -2.82
C ALA A 56 -10.53 -4.31 -2.72
N ARG A 57 -11.44 -3.46 -2.21
CA ARG A 57 -12.87 -3.77 -2.15
C ARG A 57 -13.46 -4.09 -3.53
N LYS A 58 -13.06 -3.34 -4.56
CA LYS A 58 -13.52 -3.59 -5.93
C LYS A 58 -12.98 -4.92 -6.45
N ALA A 59 -11.69 -5.16 -6.31
CA ALA A 59 -11.02 -6.37 -6.77
C ALA A 59 -11.57 -7.64 -6.09
N GLU A 60 -11.93 -7.56 -4.81
CA GLU A 60 -12.56 -8.66 -4.05
C GLU A 60 -13.95 -9.05 -4.59
N THR A 61 -14.63 -8.14 -5.28
CA THR A 61 -15.95 -8.39 -5.91
C THR A 61 -15.86 -8.79 -7.38
N GLU A 62 -14.67 -8.77 -7.97
CA GLU A 62 -14.48 -9.14 -9.37
C GLU A 62 -14.44 -10.67 -9.52
N ASN A 63 -14.92 -11.14 -10.68
CA ASN A 63 -14.86 -12.54 -11.02
C ASN A 63 -13.40 -12.96 -11.27
N SER A 64 -13.02 -14.18 -10.88
CA SER A 64 -11.65 -14.69 -10.97
C SER A 64 -11.07 -14.65 -12.38
N ILE A 65 -11.92 -14.72 -13.41
CA ILE A 65 -11.53 -14.63 -14.83
C ILE A 65 -10.89 -13.28 -15.17
N ASN A 66 -11.24 -12.21 -14.46
CA ASN A 66 -10.70 -10.87 -14.69
C ASN A 66 -9.46 -10.55 -13.84
N LEU A 67 -9.04 -11.48 -12.98
CA LEU A 67 -7.87 -11.33 -12.14
C LEU A 67 -6.62 -11.82 -12.87
N SER A 68 -5.48 -11.24 -12.55
CA SER A 68 -4.19 -11.82 -12.90
C SER A 68 -3.92 -13.03 -12.01
N SER A 69 -3.21 -14.03 -12.52
CA SER A 69 -2.83 -15.18 -11.73
C SER A 69 -1.43 -15.69 -12.06
N PHE A 70 -0.80 -16.31 -11.07
CA PHE A 70 0.42 -17.09 -11.24
C PHE A 70 0.36 -18.32 -10.34
N THR A 71 1.19 -19.30 -10.66
CA THR A 71 1.39 -20.48 -9.84
C THR A 71 2.66 -20.30 -9.01
N GLY A 72 2.60 -20.58 -7.72
CA GLY A 72 3.76 -20.43 -6.85
C GLY A 72 3.54 -20.98 -5.45
N THR A 73 4.54 -20.81 -4.60
CA THR A 73 4.50 -21.27 -3.20
C THR A 73 4.42 -20.08 -2.26
N PHE A 74 3.68 -20.26 -1.17
CA PHE A 74 3.69 -19.27 -0.09
C PHE A 74 5.01 -19.33 0.67
N VAL A 75 5.65 -18.18 0.88
CA VAL A 75 6.97 -18.08 1.55
C VAL A 75 6.78 -17.63 3.00
N MET A 76 6.23 -16.43 3.21
CA MET A 76 6.07 -15.85 4.54
C MET A 76 5.10 -14.67 4.57
N ILE A 77 4.65 -14.33 5.78
CA ILE A 77 4.06 -13.03 6.11
C ILE A 77 5.19 -12.13 6.61
N ARG A 78 5.33 -10.95 6.02
CA ARG A 78 6.23 -9.91 6.54
C ARG A 78 5.59 -9.27 7.76
N ASN A 79 6.25 -9.38 8.91
CA ASN A 79 5.82 -8.77 10.18
C ASN A 79 6.10 -7.27 10.29
N GLU A 80 6.52 -6.63 9.19
CA GLU A 80 6.70 -5.19 9.14
C GLU A 80 5.32 -4.50 9.10
N GLU A 81 5.20 -3.34 9.73
CA GLU A 81 3.98 -2.53 9.59
C GLU A 81 3.76 -2.26 8.10
N SER A 82 2.57 -2.62 7.60
CA SER A 82 2.18 -2.31 6.23
C SER A 82 2.33 -0.81 6.02
N PRO A 83 3.03 -0.34 4.96
CA PRO A 83 3.08 1.08 4.62
C PRO A 83 1.73 1.63 4.17
N LEU A 84 0.69 0.79 4.17
CA LEU A 84 -0.69 1.09 3.84
C LEU A 84 -1.55 1.03 5.12
N SER A 85 -2.83 0.74 4.98
CA SER A 85 -3.69 0.48 6.15
C SER A 85 -3.27 -0.81 6.88
N ASP A 86 -3.45 -0.80 8.19
CA ASP A 86 -3.44 -1.92 9.11
C ASP A 86 -4.40 -3.06 8.74
N GLU A 87 -5.38 -2.80 7.87
CA GLU A 87 -6.25 -3.84 7.30
C GLU A 87 -5.49 -4.82 6.39
N PHE A 88 -4.30 -4.46 5.89
CA PHE A 88 -3.54 -5.30 4.96
C PHE A 88 -2.41 -6.06 5.64
N THR A 89 -2.37 -7.36 5.36
CA THR A 89 -1.25 -8.24 5.65
C THR A 89 -0.34 -8.33 4.44
N PHE A 90 0.97 -8.19 4.66
CA PHE A 90 1.96 -8.26 3.60
C PHE A 90 2.48 -9.70 3.43
N MET A 91 2.14 -10.32 2.30
CA MET A 91 2.42 -11.74 2.02
C MET A 91 3.41 -11.87 0.87
N ILE A 92 4.37 -12.79 1.00
CA ILE A 92 5.36 -13.09 -0.03
C ILE A 92 5.09 -14.47 -0.61
N PHE A 93 5.02 -14.54 -1.94
CA PHE A 93 4.94 -15.77 -2.71
C PHE A 93 6.18 -15.92 -3.58
N HIS A 94 6.50 -17.13 -4.02
CA HIS A 94 7.58 -17.39 -4.96
C HIS A 94 7.03 -18.16 -6.17
N ASP A 95 7.18 -17.60 -7.37
CA ASP A 95 6.64 -18.17 -8.62
C ASP A 95 7.59 -19.20 -9.29
N GLY A 96 8.73 -19.47 -8.65
CA GLY A 96 9.81 -20.32 -9.19
C GLY A 96 11.02 -19.54 -9.68
N SER A 97 10.86 -18.24 -9.96
CA SER A 97 11.93 -17.35 -10.42
C SER A 97 12.21 -16.20 -9.44
N ILE A 98 11.15 -15.56 -8.94
CA ILE A 98 11.23 -14.37 -8.10
C ILE A 98 10.26 -14.43 -6.92
N GLU A 99 10.56 -13.64 -5.89
CA GLU A 99 9.61 -13.34 -4.82
C GLU A 99 8.62 -12.24 -5.26
N ILE A 100 7.33 -12.53 -5.13
CA ILE A 100 6.23 -11.64 -5.48
C ILE A 100 5.53 -11.18 -4.19
N PRO A 101 5.70 -9.88 -3.82
CA PRO A 101 5.04 -9.29 -2.67
C PRO A 101 3.60 -8.88 -3.00
N LEU A 102 2.63 -9.29 -2.16
CA LEU A 102 1.22 -8.95 -2.30
C LEU A 102 0.59 -8.52 -0.97
N PHE A 103 -0.36 -7.60 -1.04
CA PHE A 103 -1.16 -7.15 0.10
C PHE A 103 -2.49 -7.90 0.14
N CYS A 104 -2.78 -8.57 1.25
CA CYS A 104 -4.05 -9.28 1.43
C CYS A 104 -4.82 -8.71 2.62
N ARG A 105 -6.13 -8.50 2.44
CA ARG A 105 -7.03 -8.11 3.53
C ARG A 105 -7.91 -9.28 4.01
N ASN A 106 -8.19 -10.23 3.12
CA ASN A 106 -9.08 -11.33 3.42
C ASN A 106 -8.39 -12.35 4.33
N HIS A 107 -8.81 -12.42 5.59
CA HIS A 107 -8.25 -13.30 6.60
C HIS A 107 -8.35 -14.79 6.23
N CYS A 108 -9.41 -15.18 5.52
CA CYS A 108 -9.57 -16.56 5.05
C CYS A 108 -8.48 -16.92 4.02
N VAL A 109 -8.17 -15.99 3.11
CA VAL A 109 -7.11 -16.18 2.10
C VAL A 109 -5.74 -16.21 2.74
N ILE A 110 -5.49 -15.32 3.71
CA ILE A 110 -4.24 -15.30 4.48
C ILE A 110 -4.02 -16.65 5.18
N GLN A 111 -5.03 -17.14 5.89
CA GLN A 111 -4.95 -18.43 6.56
C GLN A 111 -4.77 -19.57 5.57
N LYS A 112 -5.52 -19.58 4.46
CA LYS A 112 -5.43 -20.63 3.44
C LYS A 112 -4.01 -20.71 2.85
N ALA A 113 -3.42 -19.58 2.48
CA ALA A 113 -2.06 -19.55 1.97
C ALA A 113 -1.03 -19.96 3.05
N ALA A 114 -1.14 -19.42 4.27
CA ALA A 114 -0.18 -19.66 5.34
C ALA A 114 -0.13 -21.12 5.83
N HIS A 115 -1.23 -21.87 5.71
CA HIS A 115 -1.29 -23.28 6.08
C HIS A 115 -0.96 -24.22 4.92
N SER A 116 -0.90 -23.73 3.68
CA SER A 116 -0.60 -24.57 2.53
C SER A 116 0.87 -24.93 2.49
N LYS A 117 1.16 -26.20 2.24
CA LYS A 117 2.52 -26.72 1.95
C LYS A 117 2.70 -27.04 0.46
N ASN A 118 1.67 -26.81 -0.33
CA ASN A 118 1.63 -27.14 -1.74
C ASN A 118 1.79 -25.87 -2.59
N GLU A 119 1.92 -26.11 -3.89
CA GLU A 119 1.85 -25.04 -4.88
C GLU A 119 0.41 -24.53 -4.98
N LEU A 120 0.28 -23.21 -5.04
CA LEU A 120 -0.95 -22.45 -5.05
C LEU A 120 -1.09 -21.73 -6.39
N ILE A 121 -2.31 -21.68 -6.91
CA ILE A 121 -2.70 -20.66 -7.89
C ILE A 121 -3.08 -19.41 -7.11
N VAL A 122 -2.32 -18.34 -7.33
CA VAL A 122 -2.47 -17.05 -6.65
C VAL A 122 -3.22 -16.10 -7.57
N TYR A 123 -4.38 -15.61 -7.14
CA TYR A 123 -5.20 -14.65 -7.90
C TYR A 123 -5.08 -13.26 -7.29
N TYR A 124 -4.69 -12.30 -8.10
CA TYR A 124 -4.37 -10.96 -7.65
C TYR A 124 -4.78 -9.90 -8.67
N LYS A 125 -4.85 -8.65 -8.21
CA LYS A 125 -5.03 -7.48 -9.06
C LYS A 125 -4.06 -6.39 -8.61
N ASP A 126 -3.22 -5.94 -9.53
CA ASP A 126 -2.09 -5.05 -9.23
C ASP A 126 -1.18 -5.67 -8.14
N TYR A 127 -1.26 -5.17 -6.91
CA TYR A 127 -0.51 -5.70 -5.75
C TYR A 127 -1.44 -6.30 -4.68
N ILE A 128 -2.73 -6.46 -4.96
CA ILE A 128 -3.73 -6.92 -4.00
C ILE A 128 -4.01 -8.41 -4.23
N LEU A 129 -3.74 -9.22 -3.22
CA LEU A 129 -4.09 -10.63 -3.20
C LEU A 129 -5.60 -10.80 -2.94
N ILE A 130 -6.28 -11.48 -3.86
CA ILE A 130 -7.73 -11.68 -3.81
C ILE A 130 -8.10 -13.08 -3.38
N ASN A 131 -7.44 -14.11 -3.93
CA ASN A 131 -7.72 -15.50 -3.59
C ASN A 131 -6.49 -16.38 -3.82
N VAL A 132 -6.48 -17.56 -3.21
CA VAL A 132 -5.52 -18.63 -3.52
C VAL A 132 -6.26 -19.95 -3.67
N GLU A 133 -5.80 -20.83 -4.56
CA GLU A 133 -6.33 -22.17 -4.76
C GLU A 133 -5.21 -23.20 -4.68
N GLU A 134 -5.42 -24.30 -3.96
CA GLU A 134 -4.42 -25.37 -3.92
C GLU A 134 -4.48 -26.19 -5.20
N ILE A 135 -3.32 -26.48 -5.78
CA ILE A 135 -3.24 -27.44 -6.89
C ILE A 135 -3.35 -28.83 -6.26
N GLU A 136 -4.51 -29.49 -6.44
CA GLU A 136 -4.68 -30.87 -6.02
C GLU A 136 -3.62 -31.74 -6.72
N LYS A 137 -2.68 -32.28 -5.94
CA LYS A 137 -1.81 -33.34 -6.42
C LYS A 137 -2.71 -34.54 -6.71
N THR A 138 -2.97 -34.80 -7.98
CA THR A 138 -3.58 -36.06 -8.40
C THR A 138 -2.66 -37.17 -7.89
N PRO A 139 -3.11 -38.07 -7.01
CA PRO A 139 -2.27 -39.16 -6.56
C PRO A 139 -1.96 -40.03 -7.78
N ASN A 140 -0.68 -40.13 -8.14
CA ASN A 140 -0.24 -41.07 -9.17
C ASN A 140 -0.73 -42.46 -8.78
N ARG A 141 -1.55 -43.05 -9.66
CA ARG A 141 -2.03 -44.42 -9.58
C ARG A 141 -0.90 -45.43 -9.59
#